data_AF-A0A0K0XE64-F1
#
_entry.id   AF-A0A0K0XE64-F1
#
_cell.length_a   1.000
_cell.length_b   1.000
_cell.length_c   1.000
_cell.angle_alpha   90.00
_cell.angle_beta   90.00
_cell.angle_gamma   90.00
#
_symmetry.space_group_name_H-M   'P 1'
#
loop_
_entity.id
_entity.type
_entity.pdbx_description
1 polymer ?
#
loop_
_entity_poly.entity_id
_entity_poly.type
_entity_poly.pdbx_seq_one_letter_code
_entity_poly.pdbx_strand_id
1 'polypeptide(L)' 'MPTEIAGRQVDHWGALAVTMPFNLTGQPAISVPAGTVGGAPVGLQIVGRRHADALVLAAAAAVEETLG' A
#
# COMPACT_ATOMS: atom_id res chain seq x y z
N MET A 1 -7.49 -2.42 -14.81
CA MET A 1 -7.54 -1.49 -13.66
C MET A 1 -8.99 -1.42 -13.21
N PRO A 2 -9.30 -1.45 -11.89
CA PRO A 2 -10.67 -1.32 -11.41
C PRO A 2 -11.30 -0.04 -11.94
N THR A 3 -12.54 -0.12 -12.40
CA THR A 3 -13.33 1.02 -12.89
C THR A 3 -14.28 1.55 -11.81
N GLU A 4 -14.38 0.87 -10.67
CA GLU A 4 -15.17 1.26 -9.51
C GLU A 4 -14.44 0.87 -8.21
N ILE A 5 -14.49 1.75 -7.20
CA ILE A 5 -13.97 1.53 -5.85
C ILE A 5 -15.00 2.05 -4.84
N ALA A 6 -15.41 1.21 -3.90
CA ALA A 6 -16.42 1.55 -2.87
C ALA A 6 -17.72 2.15 -3.46
N GLY A 7 -18.22 1.58 -4.56
CA GLY A 7 -19.41 2.07 -5.26
C GLY A 7 -19.21 3.37 -6.05
N ARG A 8 -17.98 3.91 -6.09
CA ARG A 8 -17.64 5.11 -6.86
C ARG A 8 -16.88 4.75 -8.13
N GLN A 9 -17.40 5.21 -9.26
CA GLN A 9 -16.70 5.12 -10.55
C GLN A 9 -15.37 5.87 -10.49
N VAL A 10 -14.30 5.23 -10.95
CA VAL A 10 -12.94 5.76 -10.99
C VAL A 10 -12.35 5.63 -12.38
N ASP A 11 -11.51 6.60 -12.74
CA ASP A 11 -10.68 6.52 -13.94
C ASP A 11 -9.36 5.78 -13.63
N HIS A 12 -8.46 5.76 -14.61
CA HIS A 12 -7.14 5.14 -14.46
C HIS A 12 -6.28 5.77 -13.36
N TRP A 13 -6.48 7.05 -13.04
CA TRP A 13 -5.76 7.71 -11.94
C TRP A 13 -6.31 7.28 -10.58
N GLY A 14 -7.63 7.15 -10.45
CA GLY A 14 -8.26 6.64 -9.24
C GLY A 14 -7.81 5.21 -8.91
N ALA A 15 -7.60 4.36 -9.92
CA ALA A 15 -7.07 3.01 -9.74
C ALA A 15 -5.60 2.98 -9.26
N LEU A 16 -4.84 4.05 -9.46
CA LEU A 16 -3.42 4.16 -9.08
C LEU A 16 -3.19 5.10 -7.89
N ALA A 17 -4.26 5.61 -7.27
CA ALA A 17 -4.20 6.70 -6.29
C ALA A 17 -3.29 6.40 -5.08
N VAL A 18 -3.17 5.13 -4.68
CA VAL A 18 -2.37 4.72 -3.53
C VAL A 18 -0.90 4.43 -3.86
N THR A 19 -0.55 4.17 -5.12
CA THR A 19 0.84 3.82 -5.49
C THR A 19 1.55 4.92 -6.26
N MET A 20 0.85 5.57 -7.18
CA MET A 20 1.43 6.53 -8.12
C MET A 20 2.12 7.72 -7.45
N PRO A 21 1.56 8.35 -6.39
CA PRO A 21 2.23 9.50 -5.76
C PRO A 21 3.67 9.18 -5.34
N PHE A 22 3.89 7.99 -4.75
CA PHE A 22 5.20 7.61 -4.23
C PHE A 22 6.19 7.18 -5.32
N ASN A 23 5.68 6.63 -6.43
CA ASN A 23 6.50 6.39 -7.62
C ASN A 23 7.02 7.69 -8.23
N LEU A 24 6.20 8.75 -8.23
CA LEU A 24 6.60 10.06 -8.77
C LEU A 24 7.55 10.81 -7.86
N THR A 25 7.31 10.79 -6.55
CA THR A 25 8.07 11.60 -5.60
C THR A 25 9.30 10.88 -5.03
N GLY A 26 9.38 9.55 -5.17
CA GLY A 26 10.56 8.74 -4.87
C GLY A 26 10.69 8.31 -3.40
N GLN A 27 9.58 8.22 -2.67
CA GLN A 27 9.57 7.68 -1.30
C GLN A 27 9.68 6.16 -1.34
N PRO A 28 10.42 5.53 -0.41
CA PRO A 28 10.32 4.09 -0.23
C PRO A 28 8.91 3.73 0.25
N ALA A 29 8.30 2.75 -0.42
CA ALA A 29 6.99 2.21 -0.08
C ALA A 29 7.02 0.69 -0.16
N ILE A 30 6.35 0.02 0.78
CA ILE A 30 6.22 -1.45 0.83
C ILE A 30 4.78 -1.84 1.12
N SER A 31 4.33 -2.96 0.57
CA SER A 31 3.02 -3.55 0.85
C SER A 31 3.20 -4.84 1.64
N VAL A 32 2.52 -4.98 2.76
CA VAL A 32 2.48 -6.21 3.57
C VAL A 32 1.04 -6.73 3.68
N PRO A 33 0.80 -8.05 3.83
CA PRO A 33 -0.53 -8.59 4.07
C PRO A 33 -1.15 -8.01 5.35
N ALA A 34 -2.43 -7.66 5.29
CA ALA A 34 -3.17 -7.08 6.42
C ALA A 34 -4.49 -7.83 6.72
N GLY A 35 -4.58 -9.07 6.24
CA GLY A 35 -5.74 -9.95 6.43
C GLY A 35 -6.62 -10.08 5.19
N THR A 36 -7.89 -10.46 5.40
CA THR A 36 -8.87 -10.65 4.32
C THR A 36 -10.17 -9.90 4.62
N VAL A 37 -10.79 -9.37 3.57
CA VAL A 37 -12.12 -8.74 3.63
C VAL A 37 -12.96 -9.33 2.51
N GLY A 38 -14.13 -9.88 2.85
CA GLY A 38 -15.00 -10.54 1.88
C GLY A 38 -14.32 -11.72 1.15
N GLY A 39 -13.35 -12.38 1.79
CA GLY A 39 -12.58 -13.49 1.21
C GLY A 39 -11.44 -13.07 0.28
N ALA A 40 -11.24 -11.77 0.03
CA ALA A 40 -10.13 -11.25 -0.75
C ALA A 40 -8.99 -10.75 0.16
N PRO A 41 -7.70 -10.92 -0.23
CA PRO A 41 -6.58 -10.39 0.52
C PRO A 41 -6.55 -8.87 0.48
N VAL A 42 -6.22 -8.26 1.62
CA VAL A 42 -6.00 -6.83 1.78
C VAL A 42 -4.54 -6.59 2.15
N GLY A 43 -3.93 -5.56 1.58
CA GLY A 43 -2.57 -5.13 1.90
C GLY A 43 -2.55 -3.80 2.65
N LEU A 44 -1.60 -3.65 3.57
CA LEU A 44 -1.23 -2.37 4.19
C LEU A 44 -0.01 -1.81 3.46
N GLN A 45 -0.11 -0.57 2.97
CA GLN A 45 1.01 0.14 2.39
C GLN A 45 1.69 1.02 3.44
N ILE A 46 2.99 0.85 3.62
CA ILE A 46 3.81 1.63 4.54
C ILE A 46 4.74 2.50 3.69
N VAL A 47 4.75 3.81 3.94
CA VAL A 47 5.55 4.78 3.19
C VAL A 47 6.43 5.58 4.13
N GLY A 48 7.72 5.60 3.83
CA GLY A 48 8.71 6.35 4.59
C GLY A 48 9.10 7.68 3.95
N ARG A 49 9.86 8.48 4.70
CA ARG A 49 10.62 9.60 4.12
C ARG A 49 11.65 9.09 3.10
N ARG A 50 12.05 9.93 2.16
CA ARG A 50 13.03 9.59 1.12
C ARG A 50 14.33 9.04 1.74
N HIS A 51 14.86 7.97 1.14
CA HIS A 51 16.08 7.24 1.56
C HIS A 51 16.01 6.56 2.94
N ALA A 52 14.81 6.37 3.50
CA ALA A 52 14.62 5.66 4.77
C ALA A 52 14.16 4.21 4.58
N ASP A 53 14.65 3.54 3.54
CA ASP A 53 14.29 2.17 3.16
C ASP A 53 14.44 1.18 4.33
N ALA A 54 15.53 1.29 5.10
CA ALA A 54 15.76 0.44 6.27
C ALA A 54 14.67 0.61 7.35
N LEU A 55 14.16 1.84 7.55
CA LEU A 55 13.06 2.10 8.48
C LEU A 55 11.74 1.51 7.97
N VAL A 56 11.49 1.63 6.67
CA VAL A 56 10.28 1.06 6.04
C VAL A 56 10.28 -0.46 6.14
N LEU A 57 11.44 -1.10 5.91
CA LEU A 57 11.61 -2.54 6.09
C LEU A 57 11.43 -2.98 7.56
N ALA A 58 12.00 -2.23 8.51
CA ALA A 58 11.82 -2.52 9.93
C ALA A 58 10.35 -2.39 10.36
N ALA A 59 9.63 -1.38 9.85
CA ALA A 59 8.20 -1.22 10.11
C ALA A 59 7.37 -2.36 9.50
N ALA A 60 7.68 -2.78 8.27
CA ALA A 60 7.03 -3.92 7.63
C ALA A 60 7.22 -5.21 8.44
N ALA A 61 8.45 -5.50 8.88
CA ALA A 61 8.74 -6.67 9.70
C ALA A 61 7.96 -6.66 11.03
N ALA A 62 7.88 -5.50 11.70
CA ALA A 62 7.09 -5.37 12.92
C ALA A 62 5.58 -5.59 12.69
N VAL A 63 5.06 -5.13 11.55
CA VAL A 63 3.67 -5.40 11.16
C VAL A 63 3.46 -6.89 10.89
N GLU A 64 4.35 -7.54 10.16
CA GLU A 64 4.26 -8.99 9.90
C GLU A 64 4.34 -9.82 11.19
N GLU A 65 5.19 -9.45 12.15
CA GLU A 65 5.26 -10.10 13.47
C GLU A 65 3.97 -9.95 14.29
N THR A 66 3.25 -8.83 14.09
CA THR A 66 2.02 -8.54 14.86
C THR A 66 0.77 -9.14 14.21
N LEU A 67 0.73 -9.22 12.87
CA LEU A 67 -0.44 -9.64 12.10
C LEU A 67 -0.35 -11.07 11.55
N GLY A 68 0.84 -11.67 11.53
CA GLY A 68 1.08 -13.07 11.18
C GLY A 68 0.80 -14.02 12.34
#